data_AF-A0A059X344-F1
#
_entry.id   AF-A0A059X344-F1
#
_cell.length_a   1.000
_cell.length_b   1.000
_cell.length_c   1.000
_cell.angle_alpha   90.00
_cell.angle_beta   90.00
_cell.angle_gamma   90.00
#
_symmetry.space_group_name_H-M   'P 1'
#
loop_
_entity.id
_entity.type
_entity.pdbx_description
1 polymer ?
#
loop_
_entity_poly.entity_id
_entity_poly.type
_entity_poly.pdbx_seq_one_letter_code
_entity_poly.pdbx_strand_id
1 'polypeptide(L)'
;TQMDLVELGGFDALEIYNHHDEMQFRGGRATVHWDSLLRRGRQVWGIASDNPEIYNSRSAGKAWIMAKVKELTAPALAEAIADGRFYSTTGPEIHEFYLVDQEVFVKCSPVNSVCFRTLEPRGRAVFPAEGEAELTEARFTLKGGETYVRVECTDHLGRTAWSNPIFVKR
;
A
#
# COMPACT_ATOMS: atom_id res chain seq x y z
N THR A 1 -18.28 -3.75 -13.39
CA THR A 1 -18.61 -3.87 -11.95
C THR A 1 -17.41 -4.44 -11.19
N GLN A 2 -17.42 -4.54 -9.85
CA GLN A 2 -16.33 -5.22 -9.12
C GLN A 2 -16.17 -6.70 -9.54
N MET A 3 -17.20 -7.35 -10.09
CA MET A 3 -17.10 -8.71 -10.63
C MET A 3 -16.17 -8.77 -11.85
N ASP A 4 -16.25 -7.79 -12.74
CA ASP A 4 -15.49 -7.77 -14.01
C ASP A 4 -13.97 -7.75 -13.77
N LEU A 5 -13.49 -7.06 -12.72
CA LEU A 5 -12.06 -7.03 -12.36
C LEU A 5 -11.53 -8.35 -11.81
N VAL A 6 -12.39 -9.15 -11.17
CA VAL A 6 -12.03 -10.47 -10.64
C VAL A 6 -11.86 -11.47 -11.77
N GLU A 7 -12.71 -11.35 -12.80
CA GLU A 7 -12.69 -12.19 -14.00
C GLU A 7 -11.54 -11.83 -14.96
N LEU A 8 -11.07 -10.58 -14.91
CA LEU A 8 -9.84 -10.16 -15.60
C LEU A 8 -8.62 -10.85 -14.97
N GLY A 9 -7.91 -11.63 -15.78
CA GLY A 9 -6.63 -12.28 -15.44
C GLY A 9 -5.45 -11.65 -16.19
N GLY A 10 -4.24 -12.15 -15.92
CA GLY A 10 -3.03 -11.78 -16.68
C GLY A 10 -2.36 -10.46 -16.27
N PHE A 11 -2.62 -9.96 -15.06
CA PHE A 11 -1.94 -8.80 -14.50
C PHE A 11 -1.44 -9.08 -13.08
N ASP A 12 -0.24 -8.57 -12.78
CA ASP A 12 0.43 -8.75 -11.48
C ASP A 12 0.23 -7.55 -10.55
N ALA A 13 -0.19 -6.40 -11.09
CA ALA A 13 -0.36 -5.15 -10.34
C ALA A 13 -1.63 -4.39 -10.76
N LEU A 14 -2.18 -3.63 -9.81
CA LEU A 14 -3.28 -2.69 -10.01
C LEU A 14 -2.81 -1.29 -9.59
N GLU A 15 -3.09 -0.28 -10.42
CA GLU A 15 -2.93 1.12 -10.01
C GLU A 15 -3.99 1.46 -8.97
N ILE A 16 -3.56 1.64 -7.72
CA ILE A 16 -4.44 1.91 -6.57
C ILE A 16 -4.58 3.40 -6.29
N TYR A 17 -3.64 4.21 -6.81
CA TYR A 17 -3.64 5.65 -6.69
C TYR A 17 -3.02 6.32 -7.93
N ASN A 18 -3.79 7.18 -8.58
CA ASN A 18 -3.34 8.07 -9.63
C ASN A 18 -3.47 9.53 -9.15
N HIS A 19 -2.35 10.24 -8.99
CA HIS A 19 -2.40 11.59 -8.42
C HIS A 19 -3.11 12.60 -9.32
N HIS A 20 -2.85 12.55 -10.63
CA HIS A 20 -3.46 13.46 -11.58
C HIS A 20 -4.99 13.34 -11.54
N ASP A 21 -5.51 12.12 -11.63
CA ASP A 21 -6.95 11.86 -11.62
C ASP A 21 -7.60 12.20 -10.28
N GLU A 22 -6.90 11.96 -9.17
CA GLU A 22 -7.38 12.38 -7.85
C GLU A 22 -7.49 13.91 -7.78
N MET A 23 -6.50 14.63 -8.28
CA MET A 23 -6.47 16.09 -8.23
C MET A 23 -7.49 16.74 -9.15
N GLN A 24 -7.68 16.21 -10.36
CA GLN A 24 -8.58 16.79 -11.38
C GLN A 24 -10.03 16.32 -11.22
N PHE A 25 -10.23 15.04 -10.92
CA PHE A 25 -11.54 14.40 -11.05
C PHE A 25 -12.02 13.73 -9.76
N ARG A 26 -11.18 13.67 -8.71
CA ARG A 26 -11.46 12.93 -7.47
C ARG A 26 -11.74 11.44 -7.73
N GLY A 27 -11.12 10.91 -8.80
CA GLY A 27 -11.32 9.54 -9.28
C GLY A 27 -10.08 8.67 -9.20
N GLY A 28 -9.00 9.15 -8.58
CA GLY A 28 -7.69 8.50 -8.65
C GLY A 28 -7.52 7.31 -7.71
N ARG A 29 -8.51 6.96 -6.88
CA ARG A 29 -8.40 5.91 -5.86
C ARG A 29 -9.09 4.62 -6.27
N ALA A 30 -8.35 3.50 -6.22
CA ALA A 30 -8.88 2.16 -6.53
C ALA A 30 -8.57 1.12 -5.43
N THR A 31 -8.22 1.54 -4.22
CA THR A 31 -7.90 0.63 -3.10
C THR A 31 -9.04 -0.35 -2.76
N VAL A 32 -10.30 0.06 -2.91
CA VAL A 32 -11.46 -0.82 -2.71
C VAL A 32 -11.51 -1.98 -3.70
N HIS A 33 -11.05 -1.76 -4.94
CA HIS A 33 -10.95 -2.81 -5.96
C HIS A 33 -9.80 -3.76 -5.65
N TRP A 34 -8.67 -3.20 -5.22
CA TRP A 34 -7.53 -3.98 -4.77
C TRP A 34 -7.91 -4.89 -3.60
N ASP A 35 -8.58 -4.36 -2.57
CA ASP A 35 -9.06 -5.15 -1.44
C ASP A 35 -10.04 -6.24 -1.89
N SER A 36 -10.87 -5.96 -2.89
CA SER A 36 -11.80 -6.95 -3.47
C SER A 36 -11.07 -8.12 -4.12
N LEU A 37 -9.96 -7.86 -4.83
CA LEU A 37 -9.10 -8.89 -5.43
C LEU A 37 -8.40 -9.71 -4.35
N LEU A 38 -7.75 -9.05 -3.38
CA LEU A 38 -7.01 -9.71 -2.30
C LEU A 38 -7.91 -10.63 -1.46
N ARG A 39 -9.13 -10.17 -1.12
CA ARG A 39 -10.12 -10.99 -0.39
C ARG A 39 -10.51 -12.27 -1.13
N ARG A 40 -10.40 -12.29 -2.46
CA ARG A 40 -10.68 -13.45 -3.30
C ARG A 40 -9.44 -14.31 -3.58
N GLY A 41 -8.34 -14.06 -2.87
CA GLY A 41 -7.11 -14.83 -2.97
C GLY A 41 -6.25 -14.48 -4.18
N ARG A 42 -6.59 -13.41 -4.93
CA ARG A 42 -5.71 -12.90 -5.99
C ARG A 42 -4.47 -12.29 -5.36
N GLN A 43 -3.30 -12.64 -5.86
CA GLN A 43 -2.03 -12.05 -5.47
C GLN A 43 -1.70 -10.94 -6.46
N VAL A 44 -2.05 -9.70 -6.11
CA VAL A 44 -1.88 -8.53 -6.98
C VAL A 44 -1.23 -7.43 -6.16
N TRP A 45 -0.22 -6.77 -6.73
CA TRP A 45 0.47 -5.64 -6.12
C TRP A 45 -0.27 -4.32 -6.31
N GLY A 46 -0.07 -3.38 -5.39
CA GLY A 46 -0.69 -2.06 -5.47
C GLY A 46 0.34 -1.02 -5.87
N ILE A 47 0.19 -0.40 -7.04
CA ILE A 47 1.08 0.66 -7.54
C ILE A 47 0.41 2.04 -7.44
N ALA A 48 1.20 3.07 -7.20
CA ALA A 48 0.78 4.46 -7.28
C ALA A 48 1.63 5.22 -8.30
N SER A 49 0.99 6.09 -9.07
CA SER A 49 1.67 6.96 -10.03
C SER A 49 1.09 8.37 -9.98
N ASP A 50 1.89 9.34 -10.42
CA ASP A 50 1.51 10.73 -10.45
C ASP A 50 1.06 11.24 -11.83
N ASN A 51 1.31 10.45 -12.88
CA ASN A 51 0.95 10.69 -14.27
C ASN A 51 1.04 12.18 -14.68
N PRO A 52 2.21 12.81 -14.58
CA PRO A 52 2.35 14.23 -14.90
C PRO A 52 2.06 14.45 -16.37
N GLU A 53 1.15 15.38 -16.67
CA GLU A 53 0.96 15.83 -18.04
C GLU A 53 2.25 16.50 -18.54
N ILE A 54 2.61 16.23 -19.80
CA ILE A 54 3.84 16.70 -20.45
C ILE A 54 4.03 18.23 -20.33
N TYR A 55 2.94 18.99 -20.22
CA TYR A 55 2.94 20.45 -20.16
C TYR A 55 2.59 21.02 -18.77
N ASN A 56 2.31 20.18 -17.77
CA ASN A 56 1.91 20.61 -16.43
C ASN A 56 2.53 19.70 -15.36
N SER A 57 3.75 20.04 -14.93
CA SER A 57 4.52 19.30 -13.92
C SER A 57 3.98 19.43 -12.49
N ARG A 58 2.84 20.08 -12.26
CA ARG A 58 2.28 20.28 -10.90
C ARG A 58 1.94 18.95 -10.20
N SER A 59 1.67 17.92 -10.98
CA SER A 59 1.42 16.57 -10.46
C SER A 59 2.70 15.78 -10.19
N ALA A 60 3.86 16.19 -10.70
CA ALA A 60 5.10 15.41 -10.56
C ALA A 60 5.59 15.32 -9.10
N GLY A 61 6.12 14.16 -8.73
CA GLY A 61 6.65 13.88 -7.40
C GLY A 61 5.59 13.81 -6.31
N LYS A 62 4.38 13.36 -6.67
CA LYS A 62 3.22 13.31 -5.75
C LYS A 62 2.70 11.91 -5.45
N ALA A 63 3.08 10.93 -6.27
CA ALA A 63 2.81 9.52 -6.07
C ALA A 63 3.85 8.68 -6.81
N TRP A 64 4.38 7.65 -6.15
CA TRP A 64 5.40 6.78 -6.71
C TRP A 64 5.46 5.44 -5.96
N ILE A 65 6.29 4.53 -6.46
CA ILE A 65 6.70 3.33 -5.73
C ILE A 65 8.11 3.50 -5.15
N MET A 66 8.34 2.91 -3.98
CA MET A 66 9.64 2.82 -3.31
C MET A 66 10.10 1.37 -3.37
N ALA A 67 11.00 1.06 -4.31
CA ALA A 67 11.47 -0.30 -4.56
C ALA A 67 12.75 -0.64 -3.78
N LYS A 68 12.79 -1.82 -3.17
CA LYS A 68 13.93 -2.32 -2.41
C LYS A 68 14.86 -3.13 -3.33
N VAL A 69 15.94 -2.51 -3.76
CA VAL A 69 16.97 -3.10 -4.64
C VAL A 69 18.37 -2.98 -4.02
N LYS A 70 19.27 -3.90 -4.37
CA LYS A 70 20.70 -3.79 -3.98
C LYS A 70 21.44 -2.77 -4.83
N GLU A 71 21.05 -2.65 -6.10
CA GLU A 71 21.65 -1.78 -7.09
C GLU A 71 20.55 -1.13 -7.93
N LEU A 72 20.74 0.14 -8.32
CA LEU A 72 19.79 0.87 -9.15
C LEU A 72 20.02 0.54 -10.64
N THR A 73 19.59 -0.65 -11.04
CA THR A 73 19.64 -1.11 -12.44
C THR A 73 18.24 -1.54 -12.91
N ALA A 74 17.97 -1.44 -14.21
CA ALA A 74 16.68 -1.83 -14.77
C ALA A 74 16.32 -3.31 -14.47
N PRO A 75 17.24 -4.29 -14.59
CA PRO A 75 16.92 -5.67 -14.22
C PRO A 75 16.60 -5.85 -12.73
N ALA A 76 17.38 -5.23 -11.83
CA ALA A 76 17.13 -5.33 -10.39
C ALA A 76 15.80 -4.69 -9.98
N LEU A 77 15.44 -3.58 -10.62
CA LEU A 77 14.14 -2.92 -10.41
C LEU A 77 12.99 -3.77 -10.94
N ALA A 78 13.12 -4.34 -12.15
CA ALA A 78 12.09 -5.20 -12.73
C ALA A 78 11.83 -6.44 -11.87
N GLU A 79 12.89 -7.08 -11.37
CA GLU A 79 12.80 -8.20 -10.42
C GLU A 79 12.11 -7.77 -9.12
N ALA A 80 12.51 -6.62 -8.54
CA ALA A 80 11.89 -6.13 -7.31
C ALA A 80 10.38 -5.82 -7.49
N ILE A 81 9.99 -5.28 -8.64
CA ILE A 81 8.57 -5.02 -8.94
C ILE A 81 7.81 -6.33 -9.13
N ALA A 82 8.36 -7.28 -9.88
CA ALA A 82 7.75 -8.60 -10.09
C ALA A 82 7.53 -9.33 -8.76
N ASP A 83 8.52 -9.28 -7.86
CA ASP A 83 8.48 -9.90 -6.53
C ASP A 83 7.61 -9.13 -5.51
N GLY A 84 7.09 -7.95 -5.85
CA GLY A 84 6.35 -7.11 -4.92
C GLY A 84 7.23 -6.45 -3.84
N ARG A 85 8.56 -6.41 -4.02
CA ARG A 85 9.55 -5.78 -3.11
C ARG A 85 9.55 -4.26 -3.21
N PHE A 86 8.37 -3.65 -3.07
CA PHE A 86 8.16 -2.22 -3.05
C PHE A 86 6.93 -1.87 -2.21
N TYR A 87 6.77 -0.58 -1.91
CA TYR A 87 5.51 -0.02 -1.43
C TYR A 87 5.15 1.21 -2.26
N SER A 88 3.88 1.57 -2.29
CA SER A 88 3.39 2.78 -2.96
C SER A 88 3.21 3.91 -1.97
N THR A 89 3.44 5.16 -2.37
CA THR A 89 3.28 6.29 -1.45
C THR A 89 2.97 7.60 -2.15
N THR A 90 2.29 8.50 -1.43
CA THR A 90 2.16 9.93 -1.76
C THR A 90 2.98 10.84 -0.86
N GLY A 91 3.84 10.29 -0.01
CA GLY A 91 4.68 11.04 0.92
C GLY A 91 5.31 10.17 2.01
N PRO A 92 4.52 9.50 2.87
CA PRO A 92 5.04 8.73 3.98
C PRO A 92 6.00 7.61 3.56
N GLU A 93 6.94 7.28 4.43
CA GLU A 93 7.93 6.23 4.21
C GLU A 93 7.62 5.00 5.05
N ILE A 94 7.85 3.81 4.49
CA ILE A 94 7.80 2.54 5.23
C ILE A 94 9.23 2.02 5.33
N HIS A 95 9.79 2.09 6.53
CA HIS A 95 11.16 1.68 6.82
C HIS A 95 11.25 0.17 7.04
N GLU A 96 10.29 -0.39 7.76
CA GLU A 96 10.20 -1.82 8.08
C GLU A 96 8.75 -2.27 7.99
N PHE A 97 8.52 -3.43 7.39
CA PHE A 97 7.22 -4.09 7.40
C PHE A 97 7.45 -5.60 7.31
N TYR A 98 7.08 -6.33 8.35
CA TYR A 98 7.29 -7.77 8.43
C TYR A 98 6.26 -8.45 9.34
N LEU A 99 6.21 -9.78 9.21
CA LEU A 99 5.41 -10.67 10.03
C LEU A 99 6.36 -11.70 10.66
N VAL A 100 6.34 -11.80 12.00
CA VAL A 100 7.00 -12.87 12.76
C VAL A 100 5.92 -13.60 13.54
N ASP A 101 5.80 -14.90 13.33
CA ASP A 101 4.71 -15.73 13.84
C ASP A 101 3.32 -15.16 13.48
N GLN A 102 2.63 -14.53 14.44
CA GLN A 102 1.34 -13.86 14.26
C GLN A 102 1.43 -12.34 14.47
N GLU A 103 2.61 -11.81 14.80
CA GLU A 103 2.83 -10.40 15.06
C GLU A 103 3.30 -9.68 13.80
N VAL A 104 2.45 -8.77 13.32
CA VAL A 104 2.77 -7.84 12.24
C VAL A 104 3.37 -6.58 12.83
N PHE A 105 4.52 -6.18 12.33
CA PHE A 105 5.19 -4.94 12.71
C PHE A 105 5.36 -4.02 11.52
N VAL A 106 5.17 -2.72 11.74
CA VAL A 106 5.54 -1.68 10.79
C VAL A 106 6.28 -0.56 11.51
N LYS A 107 7.33 -0.05 10.86
CA LYS A 107 8.02 1.20 11.18
C LYS A 107 7.97 2.11 9.97
N CYS A 108 7.64 3.37 10.19
CA CYS A 108 7.36 4.35 9.14
C CYS A 108 7.87 5.74 9.52
N SER A 109 7.78 6.68 8.58
CA SER A 109 7.87 8.11 8.89
C SER A 109 6.75 8.51 9.86
N PRO A 110 6.81 9.68 10.54
CA PRO A 110 5.73 10.13 11.40
C PRO A 110 4.38 10.18 10.66
N VAL A 111 3.36 9.55 11.26
CA VAL A 111 2.00 9.41 10.72
C VAL A 111 0.96 9.56 11.81
N ASN A 112 -0.25 10.02 11.47
CA ASN A 112 -1.35 10.14 12.44
C ASN A 112 -2.25 8.90 12.48
N SER A 113 -2.02 7.91 11.60
CA SER A 113 -2.67 6.61 11.67
C SER A 113 -1.92 5.53 10.90
N VAL A 114 -1.98 4.31 11.41
CA VAL A 114 -1.57 3.09 10.71
C VAL A 114 -2.75 2.13 10.67
N CYS A 115 -3.18 1.73 9.48
CA CYS A 115 -4.27 0.78 9.29
C CYS A 115 -3.74 -0.57 8.79
N PHE A 116 -3.85 -1.59 9.63
CA PHE A 116 -3.61 -2.99 9.26
C PHE A 116 -4.84 -3.53 8.52
N ARG A 117 -4.70 -3.74 7.21
CA ARG A 117 -5.74 -4.23 6.32
C ARG A 117 -5.55 -5.72 6.06
N THR A 118 -6.62 -6.48 6.26
CA THR A 118 -6.72 -7.93 6.00
C THR A 118 -8.18 -8.24 5.62
N LEU A 119 -8.66 -9.47 5.88
CA LEU A 119 -10.07 -9.84 5.75
C LEU A 119 -10.91 -9.07 6.77
N GLU A 120 -11.94 -8.36 6.31
CA GLU A 120 -12.89 -7.70 7.21
C GLU A 120 -13.70 -8.72 8.01
N PRO A 121 -14.09 -8.38 9.25
CA PRO A 121 -13.77 -7.16 10.01
C PRO A 121 -12.48 -7.28 10.83
N ARG A 122 -11.51 -8.13 10.44
CA ARG A 122 -10.37 -8.51 11.29
C ARG A 122 -9.24 -7.47 11.34
N GLY A 123 -9.21 -6.51 10.42
CA GLY A 123 -8.21 -5.44 10.40
C GLY A 123 -8.31 -4.48 11.61
N ARG A 124 -7.31 -3.61 11.77
CA ARG A 124 -7.27 -2.64 12.87
C ARG A 124 -6.54 -1.36 12.47
N ALA A 125 -7.12 -0.21 12.81
CA ALA A 125 -6.41 1.06 12.82
C ALA A 125 -5.75 1.30 14.19
N VAL A 126 -4.53 1.82 14.16
CA VAL A 126 -3.75 2.28 15.31
C VAL A 126 -3.54 3.78 15.16
N PHE A 127 -3.76 4.51 16.24
CA PHE A 127 -3.62 5.96 16.32
C PHE A 127 -2.54 6.33 17.35
N PRO A 128 -2.02 7.57 17.34
CA PRO A 128 -1.11 8.06 18.36
C PRO A 128 -1.69 7.86 19.76
N ALA A 129 -0.82 7.72 20.76
CA ALA A 129 -1.25 7.69 22.14
C ALA A 129 -1.91 9.03 22.53
N GLU A 130 -2.68 9.03 23.61
CA GLU A 130 -3.30 10.26 24.10
C GLU A 130 -2.24 11.32 24.41
N GLY A 131 -2.40 12.52 23.83
CA GLY A 131 -1.45 13.63 23.95
C GLY A 131 -0.33 13.61 22.91
N GLU A 132 -0.21 12.58 22.09
CA GLU A 132 0.72 12.52 20.95
C GLU A 132 0.02 12.91 19.64
N ALA A 133 0.76 13.56 18.75
CA ALA A 133 0.24 13.96 17.43
C ALA A 133 0.47 12.91 16.35
N GLU A 134 1.52 12.09 16.50
CA GLU A 134 2.01 11.19 15.47
C GLU A 134 2.57 9.91 16.13
N LEU A 135 2.57 8.81 15.39
CA LEU A 135 3.30 7.59 15.72
C LEU A 135 4.32 7.28 14.61
N THR A 136 5.34 6.49 14.92
CA THR A 136 6.36 6.06 13.94
C THR A 136 6.44 4.53 13.80
N GLU A 137 5.74 3.79 14.65
CA GLU A 137 5.64 2.33 14.59
C GLU A 137 4.29 1.84 15.11
N ALA A 138 3.87 0.67 14.64
CA ALA A 138 2.67 0.01 15.12
C ALA A 138 2.80 -1.51 15.04
N ARG A 139 2.00 -2.20 15.87
CA ARG A 139 1.91 -3.66 15.91
C ARG A 139 0.46 -4.15 15.79
N PHE A 140 0.31 -5.33 15.23
CA PHE A 140 -0.99 -6.00 15.12
C PHE A 140 -0.83 -7.52 15.13
N THR A 141 -1.58 -8.17 16.03
CA THR A 141 -1.66 -9.63 16.12
C THR A 141 -2.73 -10.17 15.18
N LEU A 142 -2.34 -11.06 14.26
CA LEU A 142 -3.29 -11.85 13.47
C LEU A 142 -4.12 -12.75 14.39
N LYS A 143 -5.40 -12.94 14.07
CA LYS A 143 -6.35 -13.69 14.92
C LYS A 143 -6.60 -15.11 14.42
N GLY A 144 -6.07 -15.46 13.25
CA GLY A 144 -6.31 -16.71 12.56
C GLY A 144 -7.34 -16.58 11.44
N GLY A 145 -7.08 -17.27 10.33
CA GLY A 145 -7.93 -17.30 9.15
C GLY A 145 -7.73 -16.12 8.18
N GLU A 146 -6.91 -15.13 8.53
CA GLU A 146 -6.38 -14.15 7.58
C GLU A 146 -5.50 -14.85 6.52
N THR A 147 -5.63 -14.42 5.26
CA THR A 147 -4.80 -14.94 4.14
C THR A 147 -3.72 -13.95 3.70
N TYR A 148 -3.84 -12.69 4.12
CA TYR A 148 -2.86 -11.65 3.87
C TYR A 148 -2.96 -10.57 4.94
N VAL A 149 -1.93 -9.74 5.06
CA VAL A 149 -1.98 -8.46 5.77
C VAL A 149 -1.17 -7.42 5.01
N ARG A 150 -1.69 -6.20 4.92
CA ARG A 150 -0.99 -5.02 4.39
C ARG A 150 -1.21 -3.84 5.33
N VAL A 151 -0.40 -2.80 5.20
CA VAL A 151 -0.52 -1.58 6.02
C VAL A 151 -0.76 -0.35 5.16
N GLU A 152 -1.55 0.58 5.68
CA GLU A 152 -1.73 1.94 5.18
C GLU A 152 -1.24 2.90 6.26
N CYS A 153 -0.16 3.65 6.00
CA CYS A 153 0.39 4.64 6.93
C CYS A 153 -0.01 6.02 6.41
N THR A 154 -0.85 6.76 7.14
CA THR A 154 -1.38 8.06 6.70
C THR A 154 -0.90 9.18 7.60
N ASP A 155 -0.37 10.26 7.03
CA ASP A 155 0.12 11.41 7.78
C ASP A 155 -0.95 12.49 8.02
N HIS A 156 -0.57 13.54 8.74
CA HIS A 156 -1.45 14.66 9.06
C HIS A 156 -1.91 15.48 7.84
N LEU A 157 -1.25 15.34 6.68
CA LEU A 157 -1.66 15.96 5.41
C LEU A 157 -2.60 15.05 4.59
N GLY A 158 -2.93 13.87 5.10
CA GLY A 158 -3.73 12.87 4.39
C GLY A 158 -2.98 12.16 3.27
N ARG A 159 -1.64 12.27 3.23
CA ARG A 159 -0.79 11.47 2.33
C ARG A 159 -0.66 10.07 2.93
N THR A 160 -0.56 9.06 2.09
CA THR A 160 -0.61 7.66 2.52
C THR A 160 0.49 6.86 1.83
N ALA A 161 1.13 5.97 2.59
CA ALA A 161 1.91 4.86 2.07
C ALA A 161 1.14 3.55 2.19
N TRP A 162 1.10 2.77 1.11
CA TRP A 162 0.47 1.45 1.02
C TRP A 162 1.54 0.39 0.81
N SER A 163 1.70 -0.52 1.78
CA SER A 163 2.55 -1.68 1.58
C SER A 163 1.90 -2.67 0.61
N ASN A 164 2.70 -3.45 -0.12
CA ASN A 164 2.20 -4.70 -0.69
C ASN A 164 1.83 -5.68 0.44
N PRO A 165 0.93 -6.65 0.17
CA PRO A 165 0.51 -7.62 1.18
C PRO A 165 1.62 -8.62 1.50
N ILE A 166 1.78 -8.93 2.78
CA ILE A 166 2.40 -10.18 3.21
C ILE A 166 1.32 -11.25 3.14
N PHE A 167 1.50 -12.24 2.26
CA PHE A 167 0.62 -13.39 2.19
C PHE A 167 0.93 -14.38 3.32
N VAL A 168 -0.09 -14.69 4.12
CA VAL A 168 0.03 -15.60 5.25
C VAL A 168 -0.20 -17.01 4.70
N LYS A 169 0.87 -17.81 4.65
CA LYS A 169 0.76 -19.22 4.25
C LYS A 169 -0.04 -19.98 5.31
N ARG A 170 -0.90 -20.88 4.85
CA ARG A 170 -1.48 -21.92 5.69
C ARG A 170 -0.45 -23.02 5.95
#